data_AF-A0A2I0QTY1-F1
#
_entry.id   AF-A0A2I0QTY1-F1
#
_cell.length_a   1.000
_cell.length_b   1.000
_cell.length_c   1.000
_cell.angle_alpha   90.00
_cell.angle_beta   90.00
_cell.angle_gamma   90.00
#
_symmetry.space_group_name_H-M   'P 1'
#
loop_
_entity.id
_entity.type
_entity.pdbx_description
1 polymer ?
#
loop_
_entity_poly.entity_id
_entity_poly.type
_entity_poly.pdbx_seq_one_letter_code
_entity_poly.pdbx_strand_id
1 'polypeptide(L)'
;MASPLLAKRYGVPNYEQIRRWVNACKGFGKEGLKRKRLNQFPLFNLSYVLNFMKQTGASYRDTAIEFKLNNPSLIATWNITFHQEGIEVLKEKPKGRPQMSGKRKSKPSNQEKRWPLWNY
;
A
#
# COMPACT_ATOMS: atom_id res chain seq x y z
N MET A 1 -29.63 7.25 2.70
CA MET A 1 -29.45 6.81 4.10
C MET A 1 -29.62 5.28 4.23
N ALA A 2 -28.81 4.46 3.56
CA ALA A 2 -29.00 3.00 3.51
C ALA A 2 -27.87 2.18 4.18
N SER A 3 -26.77 2.83 4.54
CA SER A 3 -25.54 2.18 5.01
C SER A 3 -25.69 1.40 6.34
N PRO A 4 -26.47 1.86 7.35
CA PRO A 4 -26.59 1.13 8.62
C PRO A 4 -27.35 -0.19 8.52
N LEU A 5 -28.44 -0.23 7.73
CA LEU A 5 -29.24 -1.44 7.53
C LEU A 5 -28.45 -2.52 6.77
N LEU A 6 -27.65 -2.10 5.78
CA LEU A 6 -26.75 -2.99 5.06
C LEU A 6 -25.64 -3.52 5.98
N ALA A 7 -25.09 -2.68 6.86
CA ALA A 7 -24.07 -3.09 7.83
C ALA A 7 -24.59 -4.22 8.74
N LYS A 8 -25.81 -4.05 9.27
CA LYS A 8 -26.47 -5.06 10.10
C LYS A 8 -26.77 -6.34 9.32
N ARG A 9 -27.29 -6.24 8.09
CA ARG A 9 -27.64 -7.40 7.25
C ARG A 9 -26.42 -8.26 6.89
N TYR A 10 -25.29 -7.64 6.62
CA TYR A 10 -24.07 -8.31 6.18
C TYR A 10 -23.02 -8.48 7.29
N GLY A 11 -23.37 -8.18 8.54
CA GLY A 11 -22.46 -8.34 9.68
C GLY A 11 -21.22 -7.44 9.63
N VAL A 12 -21.29 -6.28 8.95
CA VAL A 12 -20.18 -5.34 8.86
C VAL A 12 -20.17 -4.46 10.12
N PRO A 13 -19.11 -4.49 10.95
CA PRO A 13 -19.10 -3.77 12.24
C PRO A 13 -19.17 -2.25 12.09
N ASN A 14 -18.58 -1.72 11.01
CA ASN A 14 -18.48 -0.28 10.78
C ASN A 14 -19.22 0.13 9.50
N TYR A 15 -20.32 0.87 9.63
CA TYR A 15 -21.10 1.34 8.48
C TYR A 15 -20.32 2.31 7.58
N GLU A 16 -19.29 3.00 8.09
CA GLU A 16 -18.41 3.86 7.30
C GLU A 16 -17.64 3.05 6.24
N GLN A 17 -17.35 1.77 6.51
CA GLN A 17 -16.74 0.87 5.52
C GLN A 17 -17.62 0.71 4.29
N ILE A 18 -18.93 0.51 4.49
CA ILE A 18 -19.92 0.39 3.42
C ILE A 18 -20.04 1.71 2.67
N ARG A 19 -20.08 2.84 3.40
CA ARG A 19 -20.14 4.17 2.78
C ARG A 19 -18.93 4.43 1.88
N ARG A 20 -17.72 4.03 2.32
CA ARG A 20 -16.49 4.12 1.51
C ARG A 20 -16.60 3.29 0.23
N TRP A 21 -17.06 2.04 0.33
CA TRP A 21 -17.25 1.17 -0.85
C TRP A 21 -18.28 1.72 -1.83
N VAL A 22 -19.42 2.22 -1.34
CA VAL A 22 -20.44 2.85 -2.18
C VAL A 22 -19.86 4.06 -2.93
N ASN A 23 -19.12 4.92 -2.25
CA ASN A 23 -18.50 6.08 -2.88
C ASN A 23 -17.43 5.67 -3.90
N ALA A 24 -16.63 4.66 -3.60
CA ALA A 24 -15.64 4.11 -4.54
C ALA A 24 -16.31 3.53 -5.80
N CYS A 25 -17.43 2.81 -5.64
CA CYS A 25 -18.23 2.33 -6.76
C CYS A 25 -18.83 3.46 -7.59
N LYS A 26 -19.35 4.51 -6.95
CA LYS A 26 -19.91 5.66 -7.67
C LYS A 26 -18.86 6.41 -8.49
N GLY A 27 -17.66 6.58 -7.95
CA GLY A 27 -16.58 7.31 -8.63
C GLY A 27 -15.86 6.50 -9.71
N PHE A 28 -15.66 5.20 -9.50
CA PHE A 28 -14.77 4.38 -10.34
C PHE A 28 -15.41 3.08 -10.85
N GLY A 29 -16.71 2.88 -10.65
CA GLY A 29 -17.39 1.64 -10.99
C GLY A 29 -16.90 0.44 -10.18
N LYS A 30 -17.02 -0.77 -10.73
CA LYS A 30 -16.55 -2.01 -10.09
C LYS A 30 -15.04 -2.01 -9.83
N GLU A 31 -14.28 -1.30 -10.67
CA GLU A 31 -12.82 -1.16 -10.51
C GLU A 31 -12.43 -0.41 -9.24
N GLY A 32 -13.31 0.46 -8.71
CA GLY A 32 -13.11 1.16 -7.44
C GLY A 32 -13.03 0.25 -6.22
N LEU A 33 -13.58 -0.97 -6.31
CA LEU A 33 -13.48 -1.97 -5.24
C LEU A 33 -12.28 -2.90 -5.39
N LYS A 34 -11.62 -2.92 -6.56
CA LYS A 34 -10.46 -3.77 -6.78
C LYS A 34 -9.22 -3.15 -6.16
N ARG A 35 -8.43 -3.99 -5.49
CA ARG A 35 -7.12 -3.60 -4.98
C ARG A 35 -6.14 -3.42 -6.15
N LYS A 36 -5.91 -2.19 -6.60
CA LYS A 36 -4.75 -1.89 -7.45
C LYS A 36 -3.46 -2.03 -6.64
N ARG A 37 -2.58 -2.93 -7.07
CA ARG A 37 -1.16 -2.88 -6.72
C ARG A 37 -0.51 -1.92 -7.71
N LEU A 38 -0.17 -0.73 -7.26
CA LEU A 38 0.55 0.23 -8.07
C LEU A 38 1.99 -0.24 -8.15
N ASN A 39 2.25 -1.10 -9.15
CA ASN A 39 3.55 -1.70 -9.32
C ASN A 39 4.60 -0.70 -9.81
N GLN A 40 4.15 0.40 -10.44
CA GLN A 40 4.98 1.48 -10.92
C GLN A 40 4.08 2.69 -11.22
N PHE A 41 4.17 3.75 -10.42
CA PHE A 41 3.71 5.06 -10.86
C PHE A 41 4.95 5.79 -11.38
N PRO A 42 5.02 6.14 -12.68
CA PRO A 42 6.13 6.93 -13.20
C PRO A 42 6.29 8.19 -12.34
N LEU A 43 7.53 8.51 -11.97
CA LEU A 43 7.86 9.70 -11.16
C LEU A 43 7.30 10.99 -11.77
N PHE A 44 7.20 11.03 -13.10
CA PHE A 44 6.60 12.12 -13.87
C PHE A 44 5.12 12.37 -13.49
N ASN A 45 4.37 11.32 -13.14
CA ASN A 45 2.98 11.47 -12.73
C ASN A 45 2.87 12.06 -11.31
N LEU A 46 3.90 11.92 -10.48
CA LEU A 46 3.86 12.29 -9.07
C LEU A 46 4.09 13.79 -8.86
N SER A 47 5.09 14.38 -9.53
CA SER A 47 5.29 15.84 -9.52
C SER A 47 4.08 16.58 -10.08
N TYR A 48 3.47 16.04 -11.13
CA TYR A 48 2.26 16.60 -11.73
C TYR A 48 1.07 16.55 -10.77
N VAL A 49 0.87 15.42 -10.06
CA VAL A 49 -0.17 15.28 -9.03
C VAL A 49 0.00 16.31 -7.89
N LEU A 50 1.23 16.48 -7.37
CA LEU A 50 1.50 17.42 -6.30
C LEU A 50 1.37 18.88 -6.76
N ASN A 51 1.80 19.19 -7.99
CA ASN A 51 1.65 20.54 -8.55
C ASN A 51 0.17 20.88 -8.81
N PHE A 52 -0.61 19.93 -9.31
CA PHE A 52 -2.07 20.08 -9.45
C PHE A 52 -2.71 20.43 -8.10
N MET A 53 -2.36 19.71 -7.03
CA MET A 53 -2.85 20.02 -5.68
C MET A 53 -2.49 21.43 -5.24
N LYS A 54 -1.25 21.85 -5.47
CA LYS A 54 -0.78 23.19 -5.11
C LYS A 54 -1.52 24.29 -5.88
N GLN A 55 -1.79 24.08 -7.16
CA GLN A 55 -2.47 25.07 -8.02
C GLN A 55 -3.97 25.15 -7.75
N THR A 56 -4.63 24.03 -7.49
CA THR A 56 -6.09 23.95 -7.36
C THR A 56 -6.58 24.02 -5.92
N GLY A 57 -5.72 23.72 -4.93
CA GLY A 57 -6.12 23.56 -3.54
C GLY A 57 -6.97 22.30 -3.28
N ALA A 58 -7.00 21.35 -4.23
CA ALA A 58 -7.78 20.13 -4.12
C ALA A 58 -7.35 19.25 -2.93
N SER A 59 -8.32 18.58 -2.31
CA SER A 59 -8.01 17.62 -1.25
C SER A 59 -7.35 16.35 -1.80
N TYR A 60 -6.64 15.59 -0.96
CA TYR A 60 -6.06 14.30 -1.35
C TYR A 60 -7.08 13.36 -2.00
N ARG A 61 -8.35 13.44 -1.59
CA ARG A 61 -9.41 12.60 -2.15
C ARG A 61 -9.83 13.06 -3.53
N ASP A 62 -9.96 14.37 -3.73
CA ASP A 62 -10.39 14.93 -5.02
C ASP A 62 -9.29 14.75 -6.07
N THR A 63 -8.04 14.98 -5.69
CA THR A 63 -6.87 14.65 -6.51
C THR A 63 -6.82 13.16 -6.84
N ALA A 64 -7.09 12.28 -5.88
CA ALA A 64 -7.15 10.85 -6.14
C ALA A 64 -8.23 10.49 -7.18
N ILE A 65 -9.37 11.17 -7.16
CA ILE A 65 -10.43 10.99 -8.16
C ILE A 65 -9.97 11.46 -9.54
N GLU A 66 -9.41 12.67 -9.63
CA GLU A 66 -8.93 13.27 -10.89
C GLU A 66 -7.89 12.39 -11.58
N PHE A 67 -6.92 11.90 -10.81
CA PHE A 67 -5.83 11.06 -11.31
C PHE A 67 -6.17 9.56 -11.35
N LYS A 68 -7.43 9.19 -11.11
CA LYS A 68 -7.90 7.80 -11.08
C LYS A 68 -7.06 6.90 -10.16
N LEU A 69 -6.60 7.48 -9.06
CA LEU A 69 -5.89 6.84 -7.95
C LEU A 69 -6.93 6.33 -6.96
N ASN A 70 -6.94 5.04 -6.69
CA ASN A 70 -7.86 4.46 -5.70
C ASN A 70 -7.35 4.60 -4.25
N ASN A 71 -6.19 5.22 -4.05
CA ASN A 71 -5.52 5.32 -2.75
C ASN A 71 -5.10 6.77 -2.45
N PRO A 72 -5.96 7.59 -1.81
CA PRO A 72 -5.62 8.96 -1.43
C PRO A 72 -4.48 9.03 -0.40
N SER A 73 -4.29 7.99 0.43
CA SER A 73 -3.18 7.93 1.39
C SER A 73 -1.80 7.87 0.71
N LEU A 74 -1.74 7.38 -0.54
CA LEU A 74 -0.53 7.39 -1.34
C LEU A 74 -0.08 8.82 -1.64
N ILE A 75 -1.02 9.70 -1.96
CA ILE A 75 -0.75 11.11 -2.28
C ILE A 75 -0.26 11.85 -1.03
N ALA A 76 -0.87 11.57 0.13
CA ALA A 76 -0.40 12.12 1.40
C ALA A 76 1.04 11.69 1.72
N THR A 77 1.36 10.41 1.48
CA THR A 77 2.73 9.90 1.65
C THR A 77 3.70 10.62 0.72
N TRP A 78 3.36 10.75 -0.56
CA TRP A 78 4.17 11.48 -1.53
C TRP A 78 4.40 12.94 -1.15
N ASN A 79 3.38 13.61 -0.64
CA ASN A 79 3.48 15.01 -0.20
C ASN A 79 4.46 15.15 0.98
N ILE A 80 4.35 14.26 1.97
CA ILE A 80 5.28 14.24 3.12
C ILE A 80 6.72 13.97 2.66
N THR A 81 6.93 12.92 1.86
CA THR A 81 8.27 12.55 1.38
C THR A 81 8.88 13.66 0.51
N PHE A 82 8.08 14.32 -0.33
CA PHE A 82 8.52 15.47 -1.12
C PHE A 82 9.01 16.62 -0.24
N HIS A 83 8.27 16.95 0.83
CA HIS A 83 8.63 18.03 1.74
C HIS A 83 9.85 17.71 2.62
N GLN A 84 10.05 16.43 2.99
CA GLN A 84 11.14 16.02 3.86
C GLN A 84 12.46 15.81 3.12
N GLU A 85 12.41 15.17 1.95
CA GLU A 85 13.60 14.61 1.29
C GLU A 85 13.72 15.04 -0.18
N GLY A 86 12.77 15.84 -0.69
CA GLY A 86 12.73 16.29 -2.08
C GLY A 86 12.29 15.20 -3.06
N ILE A 87 12.38 15.51 -4.36
CA ILE A 87 11.91 14.60 -5.43
C ILE A 87 12.82 13.39 -5.64
N GLU A 88 14.06 13.45 -5.16
CA GLU A 88 15.06 12.40 -5.40
C GLU A 88 14.76 11.12 -4.62
N VAL A 89 14.20 11.22 -3.42
CA VAL A 89 13.86 10.03 -2.60
C VAL A 89 12.52 9.42 -2.99
N LEU A 90 11.73 10.14 -3.78
CA LEU A 90 10.54 9.60 -4.42
C LEU A 90 10.87 8.64 -5.57
N LYS A 91 12.13 8.60 -6.04
CA LYS A 91 12.61 7.57 -6.98
C LYS A 91 12.35 6.17 -6.43
N GLU A 92 12.01 5.25 -7.32
CA GLU A 92 11.70 3.86 -6.94
C GLU A 92 12.81 3.27 -6.08
N LYS A 93 12.54 3.12 -4.77
CA LYS A 93 13.42 2.35 -3.89
C LYS A 93 13.41 0.90 -4.38
N PRO A 94 14.56 0.21 -4.37
CA PRO A 94 14.63 -1.18 -4.80
C PRO A 94 13.58 -2.01 -4.05
N LYS A 95 12.71 -2.66 -4.83
CA LYS A 95 11.55 -3.37 -4.30
C LYS A 95 12.03 -4.64 -3.60
N GLY A 96 11.83 -4.71 -2.28
CA GLY A 96 12.12 -5.90 -1.49
C GLY A 96 12.76 -5.59 -0.15
N ARG A 97 12.90 -6.63 0.69
CA ARG A 97 13.72 -6.55 1.89
C ARG A 97 15.18 -6.45 1.43
N PRO A 98 16.01 -5.55 1.99
CA PRO A 98 17.44 -5.55 1.69
C PRO A 98 18.00 -6.95 1.95
N GLN A 99 18.87 -7.41 1.04
CA GLN A 99 19.52 -8.72 1.18
C GLN A 99 20.22 -8.77 2.54
N MET A 100 19.87 -9.75 3.38
CA MET A 100 20.63 -9.97 4.62
C MET A 100 22.09 -10.20 4.23
N SER A 101 23.01 -9.47 4.86
CA SER A 101 24.45 -9.67 4.71
C SER A 101 24.81 -11.09 5.13
N GLY A 102 24.91 -11.99 4.15
CA GLY A 102 25.19 -13.40 4.35
C GLY A 102 26.65 -13.63 4.73
N LYS A 103 27.03 -13.36 5.98
CA LYS A 103 28.17 -14.06 6.59
C LYS A 103 27.64 -15.29 7.31
N ARG A 104 27.22 -16.30 6.55
CA ARG A 104 27.16 -17.66 7.10
C ARG A 104 28.59 -18.17 7.14
N LYS A 105 29.22 -18.15 8.33
CA LYS A 105 30.42 -18.96 8.54
C LYS A 105 30.02 -20.40 8.27
N SER A 106 30.57 -21.01 7.22
CA SER A 106 30.50 -22.44 7.00
C SER A 106 31.07 -23.13 8.24
N LYS A 107 30.23 -23.83 9.00
CA LYS A 107 30.73 -24.83 9.95
C LYS A 107 31.11 -26.05 9.11
N PRO A 108 32.35 -26.57 9.21
CA PRO A 108 32.69 -27.83 8.55
C PRO A 108 31.81 -28.93 9.14
N SER A 109 31.24 -29.74 8.25
CA SER A 109 30.50 -30.95 8.61
C SER A 109 31.45 -31.89 9.34
N ASN A 110 31.16 -32.23 10.59
CA ASN A 110 31.74 -33.41 11.19
C ASN A 110 30.62 -34.42 11.46
N GLN A 111 30.86 -35.62 10.94
CA GLN A 111 29.97 -36.75 10.98
C GLN A 111 29.79 -37.31 12.39
N GLU A 112 28.70 -38.06 12.52
CA GLU A 112 28.47 -39.14 13.48
C GLU A 112 28.23 -38.75 14.95
N LYS A 113 26.95 -38.75 15.34
CA LYS A 113 26.54 -39.12 16.70
C LYS A 113 25.53 -40.25 16.62
N ARG A 114 26.05 -41.46 16.80
CA ARG A 114 25.37 -42.71 17.09
C ARG A 114 24.34 -42.48 18.22
N TRP A 115 23.05 -42.74 17.97
CA TRP A 115 22.02 -42.74 19.01
C TRP A 115 22.24 -43.94 19.95
N PRO A 116 22.10 -43.81 21.29
CA PRO A 116 21.98 -44.98 22.13
C PRO A 116 20.55 -45.55 22.02
N LEU A 117 20.47 -46.86 21.86
CA LEU A 117 19.23 -47.64 21.98
C LEU A 117 18.73 -47.51 23.42
N TRP A 118 17.49 -47.06 23.62
CA TRP A 118 16.83 -47.17 24.91
C TRP A 118 16.31 -48.59 25.07
N ASN A 119 16.78 -49.28 26.12
CA ASN A 119 16.20 -50.54 26.59
C ASN A 119 14.81 -50.28 27.20
N TYR A 120 13.85 -51.12 26.84
CA TYR A 120 12.72 -51.54 27.67
C TYR A 120 12.47 -53.02 27.43
#